data_AF-A0A0K2HQF1-F1
#
_entry.id   AF-A0A0K2HQF1-F1
#
_cell.length_a   1.000
_cell.length_b   1.000
_cell.length_c   1.000
_cell.angle_alpha   90.00
_cell.angle_beta   90.00
_cell.angle_gamma   90.00
#
_symmetry.space_group_name_H-M   'P 1'
#
loop_
_entity.id
_entity.type
_entity.pdbx_description
1 polymer ?
#
loop_
_entity_poly.entity_id
_entity_poly.type
_entity_poly.pdbx_seq_one_letter_code
_entity_poly.pdbx_strand_id
1 'polypeptide(L)'
;MWLLLAFLSAALLGFYDVFKKQSLKDNAVIPVLFLNTLFSSLIFLPFIVLSVWRPGILENSIFYVPVAGWEVHRYVVLKSVIVLSSWMLGYFGMKNLPITIVGPINATRPVMVLVGALVVFGERLNFYQWIGVLMAVFSFFMLSRSGKKEGIDFKHNKWIYYVVMAAVLGAVSGLYDKYLMAPADQGGIGLDRMIVQSWYNIYQLFMMGGILILLWWPKRKSTTPFHWHWCIILISIFLSAADFVYFYALSLDGAMISIVSMVRRGSVLVSFIFGAMVFREKNLKSKVVDLVLVLIGMIFLYLGSQ
;
A
#
# COMPACT_ATOMS: atom_id res chain seq x y z
N MET A 1 6.33 -11.59 -21.01
CA MET A 1 5.34 -10.48 -21.09
C MET A 1 4.85 -10.05 -19.71
N TRP A 2 4.32 -10.95 -18.87
CA TRP A 2 3.82 -10.61 -17.52
C TRP A 2 4.87 -10.01 -16.57
N LEU A 3 6.15 -10.39 -16.70
CA LEU A 3 7.22 -9.83 -15.88
C LEU A 3 7.46 -8.33 -16.14
N LEU A 4 7.39 -7.90 -17.41
CA LEU A 4 7.49 -6.48 -17.78
C LEU A 4 6.35 -5.67 -17.16
N LEU A 5 5.13 -6.23 -17.15
CA LEU A 5 3.98 -5.62 -16.50
C LEU A 5 4.16 -5.54 -14.98
N ALA A 6 4.75 -6.55 -14.35
CA ALA A 6 5.09 -6.50 -12.93
C ALA A 6 6.05 -5.35 -12.61
N PHE A 7 7.10 -5.17 -13.41
CA PHE A 7 8.04 -4.04 -13.28
C PHE A 7 7.38 -2.69 -13.56
N LEU A 8 6.49 -2.63 -14.56
CA LEU A 8 5.71 -1.42 -14.84
C LEU A 8 4.81 -1.06 -13.64
N SER A 9 4.10 -2.03 -13.07
CA SER A 9 3.29 -1.83 -11.85
C SER A 9 4.14 -1.35 -10.68
N ALA A 10 5.34 -1.92 -10.49
CA ALA A 10 6.29 -1.47 -9.47
C ALA A 10 6.75 -0.01 -9.71
N ALA A 11 7.06 0.35 -10.95
CA ALA A 11 7.47 1.70 -11.31
C ALA A 11 6.34 2.71 -11.06
N LEU A 12 5.11 2.39 -11.47
CA LEU A 12 3.92 3.21 -11.24
C LEU A 12 3.65 3.41 -9.74
N LEU A 13 3.80 2.37 -8.92
CA LEU A 13 3.72 2.48 -7.45
C LEU A 13 4.80 3.40 -6.88
N GLY A 14 6.02 3.34 -7.44
CA GLY A 14 7.11 4.22 -7.04
C GLY A 14 6.79 5.68 -7.32
N PHE A 15 6.25 5.98 -8.51
CA PHE A 15 5.76 7.32 -8.85
C PHE A 15 4.60 7.76 -7.95
N TYR A 16 3.66 6.86 -7.63
CA TYR A 16 2.61 7.12 -6.66
C TYR A 16 3.18 7.61 -5.32
N ASP A 17 4.21 6.95 -4.77
CA ASP A 17 4.82 7.36 -3.51
C ASP A 17 5.51 8.74 -3.62
N VAL A 18 6.15 9.03 -4.76
CA VAL A 18 6.78 10.33 -5.04
C VAL A 18 5.75 11.46 -5.13
N PHE A 19 4.67 11.27 -5.90
CA PHE A 19 3.60 12.26 -6.03
C PHE A 19 2.83 12.44 -4.73
N LYS A 20 2.69 11.39 -3.93
CA LYS A 20 2.14 11.47 -2.57
C LYS A 20 3.03 12.33 -1.68
N LYS A 21 4.34 12.08 -1.65
CA LYS A 21 5.29 12.90 -0.88
C LYS A 21 5.26 14.37 -1.31
N GLN A 22 5.24 14.62 -2.62
CA GLN A 22 5.18 15.96 -3.17
C GLN A 22 3.88 16.69 -2.83
N SER A 23 2.72 16.02 -2.98
CA SER A 23 1.41 16.60 -2.66
C SER A 23 1.23 16.93 -1.18
N LEU A 24 1.98 16.26 -0.30
CA LEU A 24 1.93 16.46 1.15
C LEU A 24 2.87 17.55 1.66
N LYS A 25 3.78 18.05 0.82
CA LYS A 25 4.73 19.10 1.20
C LYS A 25 3.95 20.39 1.52
N ASP A 26 4.07 20.83 2.76
CA ASP A 26 3.38 22.02 3.31
C ASP A 26 1.85 22.03 3.10
N ASN A 27 1.25 20.85 2.93
CA ASN A 27 -0.16 20.71 2.56
C ASN A 27 -0.96 19.93 3.61
N ALA A 28 -2.29 20.11 3.60
CA ALA A 28 -3.19 19.42 4.50
C ALA A 28 -3.36 17.93 4.11
N VAL A 29 -3.06 17.03 5.04
CA VAL A 29 -3.13 15.57 4.82
C VAL A 29 -4.55 15.09 4.51
N ILE A 30 -5.53 15.55 5.29
CA ILE A 30 -6.94 15.11 5.21
C ILE A 30 -7.55 15.43 3.83
N PRO A 31 -7.49 16.68 3.33
CA PRO A 31 -7.97 17.00 1.97
C PRO A 31 -7.24 16.23 0.87
N VAL A 32 -5.91 16.07 0.94
CA VAL A 32 -5.15 15.33 -0.08
C VAL A 32 -5.55 13.86 -0.12
N LEU A 33 -5.72 13.23 1.05
CA LEU A 33 -6.17 11.84 1.15
C LEU A 33 -7.63 11.69 0.68
N PHE A 34 -8.52 12.62 1.03
CA PHE A 34 -9.90 12.65 0.52
C PHE A 34 -9.94 12.71 -1.01
N LEU A 35 -9.22 13.66 -1.59
CA LEU A 35 -9.15 13.80 -3.05
C LEU A 35 -8.57 12.55 -3.71
N ASN A 36 -7.56 11.92 -3.09
CA ASN A 36 -7.05 10.64 -3.57
C ASN A 36 -8.14 9.56 -3.58
N THR A 37 -8.90 9.40 -2.49
CA THR A 37 -10.02 8.43 -2.42
C THR A 37 -11.15 8.77 -3.39
N LEU A 38 -11.41 10.05 -3.65
CA LEU A 38 -12.41 10.52 -4.61
C LEU A 38 -12.03 10.16 -6.03
N PHE A 39 -10.81 10.50 -6.47
CA PHE A 39 -10.37 10.19 -7.82
C PHE A 39 -10.21 8.69 -8.04
N SER A 40 -9.74 7.94 -7.04
CA SER A 40 -9.70 6.47 -7.12
C SER A 40 -11.13 5.91 -7.25
N SER A 41 -12.08 6.39 -6.44
CA SER A 41 -13.49 6.00 -6.57
C SER A 41 -14.08 6.31 -7.94
N LEU A 42 -13.78 7.49 -8.51
CA LEU A 42 -14.23 7.87 -9.85
C LEU A 42 -13.65 6.97 -10.95
N ILE A 43 -12.43 6.47 -10.78
CA ILE A 43 -11.81 5.51 -11.71
C ILE A 43 -12.50 4.14 -11.61
N PHE A 44 -12.89 3.69 -10.41
CA PHE A 44 -13.50 2.38 -10.20
C PHE A 44 -15.02 2.36 -10.46
N LEU A 45 -15.71 3.50 -10.33
CA LEU A 45 -17.16 3.62 -10.47
C LEU A 45 -17.71 3.15 -11.83
N PRO A 46 -17.09 3.45 -12.99
CA PRO A 46 -17.55 2.93 -14.28
C PRO A 46 -17.60 1.40 -14.33
N PHE A 47 -16.67 0.69 -13.70
CA PHE A 47 -16.65 -0.78 -13.67
C PHE A 47 -17.83 -1.33 -12.86
N ILE A 48 -18.18 -0.69 -11.74
CA ILE A 48 -19.36 -1.06 -10.94
C ILE A 48 -20.64 -0.84 -11.76
N VAL A 49 -20.80 0.35 -12.36
CA VAL A 49 -22.01 0.71 -13.11
C VAL A 49 -22.18 -0.17 -14.35
N LEU A 50 -21.11 -0.41 -15.12
CA LEU A 50 -21.15 -1.24 -16.31
C LEU A 50 -21.44 -2.71 -15.97
N SER A 51 -20.90 -3.23 -14.87
CA SER A 51 -21.16 -4.60 -14.42
C SER A 51 -22.62 -4.84 -14.05
N VAL A 52 -23.32 -3.80 -13.55
CA VAL A 52 -24.75 -3.87 -13.23
C VAL A 52 -25.63 -3.62 -14.46
N TRP A 53 -25.28 -2.64 -15.30
CA TRP A 53 -26.16 -2.18 -16.38
C TRP A 53 -26.01 -2.99 -17.67
N ARG A 54 -24.81 -3.50 -17.95
CA ARG A 54 -24.48 -4.30 -19.14
C ARG A 54 -23.49 -5.40 -18.76
N PRO A 55 -23.91 -6.41 -17.96
CA PRO A 55 -23.02 -7.44 -17.45
C PRO A 55 -22.23 -8.12 -18.57
N GLY A 56 -22.87 -8.43 -19.70
CA GLY A 56 -22.23 -9.11 -20.84
C GLY A 56 -21.03 -8.40 -21.50
N ILE A 57 -20.75 -7.13 -21.18
CA ILE A 57 -19.52 -6.44 -21.65
C ILE A 57 -18.31 -6.85 -20.79
N LEU A 58 -18.52 -7.04 -19.48
CA LEU A 58 -17.46 -7.28 -18.51
C LEU A 58 -17.44 -8.68 -17.93
N GLU A 59 -18.51 -9.48 -18.10
CA GLU A 59 -18.75 -10.79 -17.48
C GLU A 59 -17.60 -11.80 -17.66
N ASN A 60 -16.90 -11.73 -18.80
CA ASN A 60 -15.74 -12.58 -19.11
C ASN A 60 -14.39 -11.90 -18.82
N SER A 61 -14.39 -10.77 -18.12
CA SER A 61 -13.20 -9.96 -17.85
C SER A 61 -12.90 -9.89 -16.36
N ILE A 62 -11.61 -9.68 -16.04
CA ILE A 62 -11.15 -9.40 -14.68
C ILE A 62 -11.75 -8.12 -14.07
N PHE A 63 -12.49 -7.33 -14.85
CA PHE A 63 -13.10 -6.06 -14.44
C PHE A 63 -14.58 -6.19 -14.06
N TYR A 64 -15.15 -7.40 -14.12
CA TYR A 64 -16.51 -7.64 -13.65
C TYR A 64 -16.61 -7.45 -12.13
N VAL A 65 -17.56 -6.65 -11.69
CA VAL A 65 -17.90 -6.49 -10.28
C VAL A 65 -19.21 -7.24 -10.03
N PRO A 66 -19.19 -8.44 -9.41
CA PRO A 66 -20.40 -9.16 -9.10
C PRO A 66 -21.27 -8.38 -8.11
N VAL A 67 -22.60 -8.49 -8.27
CA VAL A 67 -23.56 -7.96 -7.29
C VAL A 67 -23.51 -8.84 -6.06
N ALA A 68 -23.33 -8.25 -4.88
CA ALA A 68 -23.32 -8.99 -3.62
C ALA A 68 -24.29 -8.43 -2.60
N GLY A 69 -24.71 -9.29 -1.68
CA GLY A 69 -25.54 -8.93 -0.54
C GLY A 69 -24.74 -8.28 0.60
N TRP A 70 -25.47 -7.82 1.62
CA TRP A 70 -24.89 -7.16 2.80
C TRP A 70 -23.82 -8.00 3.53
N GLU A 71 -23.94 -9.32 3.49
CA GLU A 71 -22.97 -10.27 4.04
C GLU A 71 -21.56 -10.06 3.51
N VAL A 72 -21.41 -9.67 2.24
CA VAL A 72 -20.10 -9.36 1.64
C VAL A 72 -19.66 -7.95 2.00
N HIS A 73 -20.60 -6.99 1.95
CA HIS A 73 -20.32 -5.59 2.21
C HIS A 73 -19.80 -5.32 3.63
N ARG A 74 -20.29 -6.03 4.66
CA ARG A 74 -19.74 -5.87 6.04
C ARG A 74 -18.25 -6.18 6.12
N TYR A 75 -17.78 -7.18 5.36
CA TYR A 75 -16.36 -7.55 5.33
C TYR A 75 -15.54 -6.48 4.61
N VAL A 76 -16.07 -5.93 3.52
CA VAL A 76 -15.41 -4.84 2.77
C VAL A 76 -15.38 -3.55 3.59
N VAL A 77 -16.43 -3.23 4.37
CA VAL A 77 -16.43 -2.09 5.29
C VAL A 77 -15.32 -2.23 6.34
N LEU A 78 -15.16 -3.41 6.95
CA LEU A 78 -14.07 -3.65 7.89
C LEU A 78 -12.69 -3.47 7.22
N LYS A 79 -12.51 -3.97 5.99
CA LYS A 79 -11.30 -3.73 5.20
C LYS A 79 -11.06 -2.24 5.02
N SER A 80 -12.08 -1.48 4.62
CA SER A 80 -11.96 -0.04 4.39
C SER A 80 -11.51 0.71 5.64
N VAL A 81 -12.01 0.35 6.83
CA VAL A 81 -11.56 0.95 8.10
C VAL A 81 -10.07 0.68 8.36
N ILE A 82 -9.62 -0.57 8.19
CA ILE A 82 -8.23 -0.96 8.41
C ILE A 82 -7.31 -0.23 7.43
N VAL A 83 -7.64 -0.24 6.14
CA VAL A 83 -6.82 0.38 5.10
C VAL A 83 -6.81 1.90 5.24
N LEU A 84 -7.96 2.53 5.51
CA LEU A 84 -8.03 3.99 5.69
C LEU A 84 -7.22 4.43 6.90
N SER A 85 -7.26 3.67 8.00
CA SER A 85 -6.44 3.93 9.19
C SER A 85 -4.94 3.81 8.88
N SER A 86 -4.55 2.76 8.13
CA SER A 86 -3.18 2.59 7.64
C SER A 86 -2.74 3.78 6.77
N TRP A 87 -3.58 4.19 5.82
CA TRP A 87 -3.29 5.29 4.90
C TRP A 87 -3.20 6.63 5.63
N MET A 88 -4.10 6.90 6.58
CA MET A 88 -4.07 8.14 7.35
C MET A 88 -2.75 8.29 8.10
N LEU A 89 -2.36 7.27 8.87
CA LEU A 89 -1.07 7.25 9.57
C LEU A 89 0.10 7.33 8.59
N GLY A 90 0.02 6.62 7.47
CA GLY A 90 1.05 6.61 6.43
C GLY A 90 1.24 7.98 5.76
N TYR A 91 0.16 8.72 5.49
CA TYR A 91 0.23 10.07 4.92
C TYR A 91 0.80 11.07 5.93
N PHE A 92 0.36 11.03 7.19
CA PHE A 92 0.94 11.86 8.24
C PHE A 92 2.44 11.54 8.46
N GLY A 93 2.81 10.27 8.43
CA GLY A 93 4.21 9.83 8.50
C GLY A 93 5.02 10.31 7.30
N MET A 94 4.54 10.08 6.08
CA MET A 94 5.23 10.48 4.84
C MET A 94 5.36 12.00 4.71
N LYS A 95 4.39 12.79 5.18
CA LYS A 95 4.51 14.25 5.21
C LYS A 95 5.77 14.68 5.96
N ASN A 96 6.02 14.09 7.13
CA ASN A 96 7.03 14.55 8.07
C ASN A 96 8.36 13.78 8.02
N LEU A 97 8.43 12.66 7.32
CA LEU A 97 9.64 11.84 7.22
C LEU A 97 10.19 11.78 5.79
N PRO A 98 11.51 11.62 5.62
CA PRO A 98 12.14 11.35 4.33
C PRO A 98 11.54 10.11 3.65
N ILE A 99 11.28 10.19 2.34
CA ILE A 99 10.76 9.05 1.57
C ILE A 99 11.74 7.88 1.58
N THR A 100 13.05 8.17 1.67
CA THR A 100 14.13 7.18 1.81
C THR A 100 14.12 6.42 3.14
N ILE A 101 13.34 6.87 4.14
CA ILE A 101 13.10 6.14 5.41
C ILE A 101 11.75 5.43 5.37
N VAL A 102 10.71 6.11 4.88
CA VAL A 102 9.35 5.54 4.80
C VAL A 102 9.29 4.36 3.83
N GLY A 103 10.00 4.43 2.72
CA GLY A 103 10.08 3.39 1.70
C GLY A 103 10.54 2.04 2.26
N PRO A 104 11.75 1.94 2.85
CA PRO A 104 12.24 0.71 3.47
C PRO A 104 11.30 0.15 4.55
N ILE A 105 10.73 0.98 5.43
CA ILE A 105 9.77 0.50 6.44
C ILE A 105 8.55 -0.14 5.76
N ASN A 106 8.00 0.49 4.72
CA ASN A 106 6.89 -0.10 3.96
C ASN A 106 7.28 -1.36 3.19
N ALA A 107 8.52 -1.47 2.73
CA ALA A 107 9.04 -2.66 2.07
C ALA A 107 9.15 -3.87 3.03
N THR A 108 9.25 -3.64 4.35
CA THR A 108 9.21 -4.73 5.36
C THR A 108 7.81 -5.28 5.64
N ARG A 109 6.74 -4.73 5.06
CA ARG A 109 5.36 -5.23 5.26
C ARG A 109 5.19 -6.74 5.01
N PRO A 110 5.78 -7.37 3.98
CA PRO A 110 5.68 -8.83 3.79
C PRO A 110 6.18 -9.64 4.98
N VAL A 111 7.21 -9.14 5.67
CA VAL A 111 7.75 -9.77 6.89
C VAL A 111 6.71 -9.73 8.00
N MET A 112 6.07 -8.57 8.19
CA MET A 112 5.01 -8.40 9.19
C MET A 112 3.79 -9.28 8.90
N VAL A 113 3.42 -9.42 7.62
CA VAL A 113 2.35 -10.35 7.19
C VAL A 113 2.74 -11.77 7.52
N LEU A 114 3.95 -12.20 7.17
CA LEU A 114 4.42 -13.57 7.40
C LEU A 114 4.51 -13.93 8.89
N VAL A 115 5.01 -13.02 9.72
CA VAL A 115 4.99 -13.18 11.19
C VAL A 115 3.56 -13.23 11.72
N GLY A 116 2.67 -12.37 11.23
CA GLY A 116 1.26 -12.40 11.63
C GLY A 116 0.55 -13.67 11.16
N ALA A 117 0.92 -14.23 10.00
CA ALA A 117 0.36 -15.48 9.51
C ALA A 117 0.78 -16.68 10.37
N LEU A 118 2.03 -16.70 10.86
CA LEU A 118 2.46 -17.69 11.84
C LEU A 118 1.61 -17.64 13.12
N VAL A 119 1.30 -16.44 13.62
CA VAL A 119 0.55 -16.26 14.87
C VAL A 119 -0.94 -16.55 14.71
N VAL A 120 -1.55 -16.07 13.61
CA VAL A 120 -3.00 -16.13 13.40
C VAL A 120 -3.44 -17.43 12.74
N PHE A 121 -2.71 -17.90 11.74
CA PHE A 121 -3.05 -19.10 10.98
C PHE A 121 -2.24 -20.34 11.41
N GLY A 122 -1.32 -20.20 12.36
CA GLY A 122 -0.47 -21.31 12.81
C GLY A 122 0.55 -21.76 11.75
N GLU A 123 0.85 -20.91 10.77
CA GLU A 123 1.79 -21.24 9.69
C GLU A 123 3.21 -21.45 10.22
N ARG A 124 3.88 -22.50 9.73
CA ARG A 124 5.27 -22.78 10.07
C ARG A 124 6.20 -22.12 9.07
N LEU A 125 7.18 -21.38 9.58
CA LEU A 125 8.19 -20.76 8.74
C LEU A 125 9.32 -21.74 8.41
N ASN A 126 9.70 -21.79 7.14
CA ASN A 126 10.88 -22.52 6.70
C ASN A 126 12.16 -21.72 7.04
N PHE A 127 13.32 -22.37 6.98
CA PHE A 127 14.64 -21.79 7.22
C PHE A 127 14.90 -20.53 6.38
N TYR A 128 14.56 -20.56 5.09
CA TYR A 128 14.69 -19.38 4.21
C TYR A 128 13.79 -18.21 4.63
N GLN A 129 12.57 -18.48 5.09
CA GLN A 129 11.67 -17.44 5.58
C GLN A 129 12.20 -16.81 6.88
N TRP A 130 12.77 -17.62 7.78
CA TRP A 130 13.45 -17.13 8.98
C TRP A 130 14.64 -16.23 8.66
N ILE A 131 15.46 -16.61 7.68
CA ILE A 131 16.54 -15.74 7.19
C ILE A 131 15.96 -14.40 6.73
N GLY A 132 14.92 -14.42 5.90
CA GLY A 132 14.26 -13.20 5.44
C GLY A 132 13.74 -12.32 6.56
N VAL A 133 13.12 -12.91 7.60
CA VAL A 133 12.66 -12.19 8.80
C VAL A 133 13.82 -11.55 9.55
N LEU A 134 14.88 -12.32 9.84
CA LEU A 134 16.05 -11.82 10.57
C LEU A 134 16.74 -10.68 9.81
N MET A 135 16.86 -10.79 8.48
CA MET A 135 17.42 -9.74 7.64
C MET A 135 16.59 -8.45 7.66
N ALA A 136 15.26 -8.57 7.65
CA ALA A 136 14.39 -7.41 7.75
C ALA A 136 14.49 -6.71 9.11
N VAL A 137 14.58 -7.48 10.20
CA VAL A 137 14.82 -6.94 11.55
C VAL A 137 16.17 -6.23 11.62
N PHE A 138 17.21 -6.85 11.08
CA PHE A 138 18.55 -6.26 11.02
C PHE A 138 18.57 -4.97 10.18
N SER A 139 17.87 -4.96 9.04
CA SER A 139 17.74 -3.76 8.21
C SER A 139 17.00 -2.64 8.92
N PHE A 140 15.90 -2.95 9.61
CA PHE A 140 15.18 -1.95 10.40
C PHE A 140 16.08 -1.34 11.49
N PHE A 141 16.91 -2.15 12.14
CA PHE A 141 17.89 -1.66 13.12
C PHE A 141 18.93 -0.74 12.46
N MET A 142 19.48 -1.12 11.31
CA MET A 142 20.43 -0.25 10.58
C MET A 142 19.78 1.06 10.11
N LEU A 143 18.53 1.00 9.63
CA LEU A 143 17.73 2.16 9.26
C LEU A 143 17.52 3.11 10.44
N SER A 144 17.31 2.56 11.64
CA SER A 144 17.20 3.38 12.86
C SER A 144 18.50 4.14 13.16
N ARG A 145 19.66 3.55 12.86
CA ARG A 145 20.97 4.18 13.02
C ARG A 145 21.24 5.20 11.91
N SER A 146 20.83 4.92 10.68
CA SER A 146 21.02 5.83 9.55
C SER A 146 20.12 7.06 9.67
N GLY A 147 18.89 6.91 10.19
CA GLY A 147 17.99 8.03 10.46
C GLY A 147 18.43 8.92 11.63
N LYS A 148 19.09 8.35 12.66
CA LYS A 148 19.70 9.17 13.74
C LYS A 148 20.71 10.19 13.21
N LYS A 149 21.45 9.86 12.15
CA LYS A 149 22.40 10.79 11.50
C LYS A 149 21.71 12.00 10.82
N GLU A 150 20.39 11.95 10.66
CA GLU A 150 19.57 13.06 10.12
C GLU A 150 18.76 13.77 11.21
N GLY A 151 19.05 13.51 12.49
CA GLY A 151 18.30 14.06 13.62
C GLY A 151 16.96 13.38 13.87
N ILE A 152 16.69 12.24 13.22
CA ILE A 152 15.46 11.47 13.43
C ILE A 152 15.73 10.45 14.54
N ASP A 153 15.25 10.73 15.75
CA ASP A 153 15.26 9.74 16.82
C ASP A 153 14.10 8.76 16.65
N PHE A 154 14.39 7.54 16.19
CA PHE A 154 13.39 6.49 15.99
C PHE A 154 12.61 6.14 17.25
N LYS A 155 13.17 6.33 18.45
CA LYS A 155 12.50 5.98 19.71
C LYS A 155 11.45 7.01 20.13
N HIS A 156 11.68 8.29 19.85
CA HIS A 156 10.81 9.38 20.32
C HIS A 156 10.08 10.10 19.19
N ASN A 157 10.38 9.79 17.93
CA ASN A 157 9.73 10.45 16.80
C ASN A 157 8.34 9.84 16.54
N LYS A 158 7.31 10.59 16.91
CA LYS A 158 5.90 10.25 16.67
C LYS A 158 5.58 9.88 15.22
N TRP A 159 6.31 10.42 14.25
CA TRP A 159 6.09 10.13 12.83
C TRP A 159 6.62 8.75 12.44
N ILE A 160 7.70 8.28 13.09
CA ILE A 160 8.18 6.90 12.91
C ILE A 160 7.14 5.93 13.45
N TYR A 161 6.57 6.22 14.63
CA TYR A 161 5.46 5.45 15.17
C TYR A 161 4.27 5.40 14.19
N TYR A 162 3.90 6.52 13.56
CA TYR A 162 2.83 6.54 12.55
C TYR A 162 3.15 5.66 11.34
N VAL A 163 4.39 5.71 10.81
CA VAL A 163 4.78 4.87 9.67
C VAL A 163 4.82 3.38 10.03
N VAL A 164 5.34 3.04 11.21
CA VAL A 164 5.35 1.65 11.70
C VAL A 164 3.93 1.15 11.90
N MET A 165 3.07 1.93 12.57
CA MET A 165 1.67 1.56 12.74
C MET A 165 0.91 1.46 11.42
N ALA A 166 1.20 2.34 10.46
CA ALA A 166 0.67 2.23 9.11
C ALA A 166 1.08 0.92 8.44
N ALA A 167 2.35 0.51 8.59
CA ALA A 167 2.85 -0.75 8.06
C ALA A 167 2.20 -1.97 8.75
N VAL A 168 2.02 -1.93 10.07
CA VAL A 168 1.32 -2.98 10.84
C VAL A 168 -0.14 -3.11 10.40
N LEU A 169 -0.90 -2.00 10.34
CA LEU A 169 -2.29 -2.03 9.86
C LEU A 169 -2.36 -2.47 8.38
N GLY A 170 -1.37 -2.10 7.57
CA GLY A 170 -1.24 -2.59 6.20
C GLY A 170 -0.98 -4.09 6.13
N ALA A 171 -0.23 -4.65 7.07
CA ALA A 171 0.00 -6.10 7.18
C ALA A 171 -1.26 -6.82 7.67
N VAL A 172 -1.98 -6.26 8.64
CA VAL A 172 -3.29 -6.76 9.08
C VAL A 172 -4.28 -6.76 7.91
N SER A 173 -4.30 -5.70 7.10
CA SER A 173 -5.11 -5.68 5.87
C SER A 173 -4.68 -6.76 4.87
N GLY A 174 -3.39 -7.06 4.75
CA GLY A 174 -2.89 -8.11 3.87
C GLY A 174 -3.28 -9.51 4.34
N LEU A 175 -3.25 -9.76 5.66
CA LEU A 175 -3.75 -10.99 6.27
C LEU A 175 -5.26 -11.13 6.09
N TYR A 176 -5.97 -10.01 6.25
CA TYR A 176 -7.41 -9.96 6.03
C TYR A 176 -7.76 -10.22 4.57
N ASP A 177 -6.99 -9.68 3.61
CA ASP A 177 -7.15 -9.98 2.18
C ASP A 177 -6.97 -11.47 1.87
N LYS A 178 -5.97 -12.12 2.50
CA LYS A 178 -5.78 -13.56 2.39
C LYS A 178 -7.02 -14.31 2.89
N TYR A 179 -7.57 -13.93 4.03
CA TYR A 179 -8.79 -14.52 4.58
C TYR A 179 -10.03 -14.30 3.70
N LEU A 180 -10.21 -13.09 3.16
CA LEU A 180 -11.34 -12.77 2.29
C LEU A 180 -11.30 -13.53 0.96
N MET A 181 -10.11 -13.70 0.38
CA MET A 181 -9.93 -14.29 -0.94
C MET A 181 -9.68 -15.81 -0.91
N ALA A 182 -9.23 -16.37 0.22
CA ALA A 182 -9.04 -17.81 0.35
C ALA A 182 -10.37 -18.54 0.16
N PRO A 183 -10.41 -19.66 -0.56
CA PRO A 183 -11.64 -20.40 -0.76
C PRO A 183 -12.15 -21.02 0.55
N ALA A 184 -13.46 -21.29 0.61
CA ALA A 184 -14.15 -21.65 1.84
C ALA A 184 -13.68 -22.99 2.45
N ASP A 185 -13.21 -23.89 1.61
CA ASP A 185 -12.57 -25.16 1.97
C ASP A 185 -11.25 -24.97 2.75
N GLN A 186 -10.56 -23.85 2.55
CA GLN A 186 -9.31 -23.50 3.25
C GLN A 186 -9.55 -22.52 4.42
N GLY A 187 -10.81 -22.36 4.85
CA GLY A 187 -11.18 -21.50 5.97
C GLY A 187 -11.30 -20.01 5.63
N GLY A 188 -11.36 -19.65 4.34
CA GLY A 188 -11.62 -18.28 3.88
C GLY A 188 -13.07 -18.03 3.46
N ILE A 189 -13.33 -16.87 2.83
CA ILE A 189 -14.68 -16.47 2.39
C ILE A 189 -14.88 -16.65 0.87
N GLY A 190 -13.81 -16.74 0.09
CA GLY A 190 -13.86 -16.92 -1.36
C GLY A 190 -14.44 -15.71 -2.11
N LEU A 191 -14.24 -14.49 -1.60
CA LEU A 191 -14.72 -13.28 -2.24
C LEU A 191 -13.94 -12.95 -3.51
N ASP A 192 -14.66 -12.44 -4.50
CA ASP A 192 -14.07 -11.92 -5.72
C ASP A 192 -13.13 -10.72 -5.43
N ARG A 193 -12.03 -10.61 -6.17
CA ARG A 193 -11.01 -9.57 -5.92
C ARG A 193 -11.52 -8.19 -6.33
N MET A 194 -12.27 -8.12 -7.42
CA MET A 194 -12.76 -6.89 -8.03
C MET A 194 -13.92 -6.31 -7.23
N ILE A 195 -14.76 -7.15 -6.60
CA ILE A 195 -15.79 -6.65 -5.66
C ILE A 195 -15.15 -6.00 -4.44
N VAL A 196 -14.17 -6.66 -3.82
CA VAL A 196 -13.48 -6.12 -2.64
C VAL A 196 -12.75 -4.84 -3.03
N GLN A 197 -12.02 -4.80 -4.14
CA GLN A 197 -11.27 -3.62 -4.56
C GLN A 197 -12.16 -2.44 -4.97
N SER A 198 -13.25 -2.67 -5.68
CA SER A 198 -14.11 -1.58 -6.15
C SER A 198 -14.87 -0.95 -4.99
N TRP A 199 -15.51 -1.78 -4.15
CA TRP A 199 -16.32 -1.28 -3.04
C TRP A 199 -15.48 -0.69 -1.90
N TYR A 200 -14.27 -1.19 -1.64
CA TYR A 200 -13.46 -0.60 -0.56
C TYR A 200 -13.10 0.87 -0.86
N ASN A 201 -12.82 1.22 -2.13
CA ASN A 201 -12.54 2.59 -2.55
C ASN A 201 -13.76 3.50 -2.30
N ILE A 202 -14.96 3.03 -2.68
CA ILE A 202 -16.22 3.76 -2.46
C ILE A 202 -16.46 4.02 -0.97
N TYR A 203 -16.30 3.00 -0.12
CA TYR A 203 -16.46 3.18 1.32
C TYR A 203 -15.42 4.12 1.92
N GLN A 204 -14.17 4.04 1.45
CA GLN A 204 -13.14 4.98 1.88
C GLN A 204 -13.48 6.42 1.50
N LEU A 205 -14.05 6.67 0.32
CA LEU A 205 -14.52 8.00 -0.06
C LEU A 205 -15.55 8.54 0.94
N PHE A 206 -16.57 7.75 1.30
CA PHE A 206 -17.58 8.19 2.26
C PHE A 206 -17.00 8.42 3.67
N MET A 207 -16.19 7.47 4.16
CA MET A 207 -15.53 7.59 5.47
C MET A 207 -14.62 8.82 5.52
N MET A 208 -13.82 9.03 4.47
CA MET A 208 -12.89 10.15 4.38
C MET A 208 -13.63 11.49 4.20
N GLY A 209 -14.76 11.49 3.49
CA GLY A 209 -15.67 12.63 3.40
C GLY A 209 -16.23 13.02 4.77
N GLY A 210 -16.66 12.04 5.56
CA GLY A 210 -17.07 12.26 6.95
C GLY A 210 -15.96 12.87 7.79
N ILE A 211 -14.74 12.33 7.70
CA ILE A 211 -13.56 12.87 8.42
C ILE A 211 -13.23 14.30 7.97
N LEU A 212 -13.35 14.59 6.67
CA LEU A 212 -13.10 15.93 6.14
C LEU A 212 -14.11 16.95 6.66
N ILE A 213 -15.40 16.61 6.68
CA ILE A 213 -16.48 17.49 7.16
C ILE A 213 -16.41 17.67 8.68
N LEU A 214 -16.14 16.60 9.44
CA LEU A 214 -16.18 16.64 10.91
C LEU A 214 -14.90 17.16 11.54
N LEU A 215 -13.72 16.78 11.03
CA LEU A 215 -12.44 17.10 11.66
C LEU A 215 -11.73 18.30 11.02
N TRP A 216 -11.70 18.37 9.68
CA TRP A 216 -10.90 19.38 8.98
C TRP A 216 -11.69 20.66 8.69
N TRP A 217 -12.93 20.56 8.20
CA TRP A 217 -13.74 21.72 7.84
C TRP A 217 -13.91 22.75 8.97
N PRO A 218 -14.15 22.34 10.24
CA PRO A 218 -14.27 23.29 11.35
C PRO A 218 -12.93 23.95 11.72
N LYS A 219 -11.82 23.23 11.54
CA LYS A 219 -10.46 23.67 11.91
C LYS A 219 -9.65 24.23 10.74
N ARG A 220 -10.25 24.39 9.56
CA ARG A 220 -9.57 24.77 8.31
C ARG A 220 -8.76 26.08 8.41
N LYS A 221 -9.14 26.99 9.30
CA LYS A 221 -8.45 28.28 9.53
C LYS A 221 -7.31 28.20 10.55
N SER A 222 -7.20 27.12 11.33
CA SER A 222 -6.19 26.95 12.39
C SER A 222 -5.15 25.87 12.09
N THR A 223 -5.41 24.98 11.13
CA THR A 223 -4.48 23.94 10.69
C THR A 223 -3.70 24.35 9.44
N THR A 224 -2.71 23.55 9.03
CA THR A 224 -1.98 23.77 7.76
C THR A 224 -2.98 23.96 6.60
N PRO A 225 -2.84 25.04 5.81
CA PRO A 225 -3.75 25.33 4.71
C PRO A 225 -3.68 24.24 3.64
N PHE A 226 -4.79 24.07 2.93
CA PHE A 226 -4.82 23.22 1.75
C PHE A 226 -4.37 24.01 0.52
N HIS A 227 -3.42 23.45 -0.22
CA HIS A 227 -2.98 23.97 -1.51
C HIS A 227 -3.29 22.93 -2.59
N TRP A 228 -3.98 23.35 -3.64
CA TRP A 228 -4.23 22.48 -4.78
C TRP A 228 -2.92 22.18 -5.52
N HIS A 229 -2.65 20.90 -5.75
CA HIS A 229 -1.51 20.44 -6.53
C HIS A 229 -1.99 19.40 -7.55
N TRP A 230 -1.60 19.55 -8.81
CA TRP A 230 -1.89 18.56 -9.87
C TRP A 230 -1.36 17.16 -9.54
N CYS A 231 -0.31 17.08 -8.72
CA CYS A 231 0.21 15.82 -8.19
C CYS A 231 -0.85 15.00 -7.44
N ILE A 232 -1.88 15.62 -6.85
CA ILE A 232 -2.93 14.91 -6.11
C ILE A 232 -3.73 13.98 -7.04
N ILE A 233 -4.06 14.44 -8.26
CA ILE A 233 -4.73 13.62 -9.27
C ILE A 233 -3.81 12.47 -9.70
N LEU A 234 -2.52 12.77 -9.90
CA LEU A 234 -1.53 11.78 -10.30
C LEU A 234 -1.40 10.64 -9.27
N ILE A 235 -1.54 10.92 -7.97
CA ILE A 235 -1.55 9.86 -6.95
C ILE A 235 -2.59 8.78 -7.32
N SER A 236 -3.83 9.17 -7.59
CA SER A 236 -4.90 8.20 -7.90
C SER A 236 -4.72 7.54 -9.26
N ILE A 237 -4.27 8.28 -10.28
CA ILE A 237 -4.01 7.72 -11.61
C ILE A 237 -2.91 6.66 -11.54
N PHE A 238 -1.77 6.96 -10.91
CA PHE A 238 -0.65 6.03 -10.81
C PHE A 238 -0.98 4.83 -9.92
N LEU A 239 -1.73 5.02 -8.83
CA LEU A 239 -2.19 3.92 -7.97
C LEU A 239 -3.11 2.97 -8.73
N SER A 240 -4.18 3.51 -9.35
CA SER A 240 -5.14 2.69 -10.10
C SER A 240 -4.50 2.03 -11.31
N ALA A 241 -3.64 2.75 -12.06
CA ALA A 241 -2.91 2.17 -13.17
C ALA A 241 -1.96 1.04 -12.72
N ALA A 242 -1.26 1.21 -11.60
CA ALA A 242 -0.41 0.16 -11.05
C ALA A 242 -1.20 -1.09 -10.67
N ASP A 243 -2.38 -0.91 -10.09
CA ASP A 243 -3.30 -1.99 -9.75
C ASP A 243 -3.84 -2.68 -11.00
N PHE A 244 -4.29 -1.94 -12.02
CA PHE A 244 -4.76 -2.54 -13.26
C PHE A 244 -3.69 -3.33 -13.99
N VAL A 245 -2.47 -2.78 -14.11
CA VAL A 245 -1.32 -3.48 -14.69
C VAL A 245 -0.98 -4.73 -13.88
N TYR A 246 -1.13 -4.68 -12.56
CA TYR A 246 -0.94 -5.85 -11.69
C TYR A 246 -1.97 -6.95 -11.96
N PHE A 247 -3.26 -6.63 -11.94
CA PHE A 247 -4.30 -7.62 -12.18
C PHE A 247 -4.23 -8.19 -13.59
N TYR A 248 -3.89 -7.35 -14.57
CA TYR A 248 -3.63 -7.81 -15.93
C TYR A 248 -2.39 -8.70 -16.04
N ALA A 249 -1.32 -8.41 -15.28
CA ALA A 249 -0.17 -9.31 -15.22
C ALA A 249 -0.55 -10.67 -14.63
N LEU A 250 -1.45 -10.72 -13.65
CA LEU A 250 -1.93 -11.95 -13.03
C LEU A 250 -2.90 -12.76 -13.90
N SER A 251 -3.56 -12.15 -14.88
CA SER A 251 -4.45 -12.85 -15.79
C SER A 251 -3.73 -13.53 -16.95
N LEU A 252 -2.42 -13.30 -17.12
CA LEU A 252 -1.62 -13.92 -18.17
C LEU A 252 -1.17 -15.32 -17.76
N ASP A 253 -1.16 -16.25 -18.71
CA ASP A 253 -0.72 -17.63 -18.48
C ASP A 253 0.71 -17.69 -17.95
N GLY A 254 0.92 -18.53 -16.93
CA GLY A 254 2.20 -18.70 -16.24
C GLY A 254 2.60 -17.56 -15.29
N ALA A 255 1.72 -16.59 -15.02
CA ALA A 255 1.99 -15.53 -14.06
C ALA A 255 1.96 -16.05 -12.61
N MET A 256 3.11 -16.00 -11.94
CA MET A 256 3.21 -16.37 -10.54
C MET A 256 2.89 -15.17 -9.64
N ILE A 257 1.80 -15.26 -8.86
CA ILE A 257 1.38 -14.21 -7.91
C ILE A 257 2.54 -13.84 -6.97
N SER A 258 3.32 -14.82 -6.53
CA SER A 258 4.49 -14.65 -5.67
C SER A 258 5.54 -13.74 -6.32
N ILE A 259 5.93 -13.99 -7.59
CA ILE A 259 6.91 -13.17 -8.31
C ILE A 259 6.37 -11.76 -8.56
N VAL A 260 5.13 -11.64 -9.04
CA VAL A 260 4.55 -10.32 -9.37
C VAL A 260 4.42 -9.46 -8.11
N SER A 261 3.95 -10.03 -7.00
CA SER A 261 3.86 -9.35 -5.71
C SER A 261 5.23 -8.86 -5.22
N MET A 262 6.26 -9.71 -5.37
CA MET A 262 7.64 -9.39 -5.02
C MET A 262 8.22 -8.24 -5.84
N VAL A 263 8.05 -8.28 -7.18
CA VAL A 263 8.51 -7.21 -8.06
C VAL A 263 7.82 -5.88 -7.71
N ARG A 264 6.51 -5.89 -7.41
CA ARG A 264 5.79 -4.68 -6.99
C ARG A 264 6.37 -4.02 -5.75
N ARG A 265 6.90 -4.80 -4.80
CA ARG A 265 7.56 -4.26 -3.60
C ARG A 265 8.89 -3.58 -3.92
N GLY A 266 9.50 -3.90 -5.06
CA GLY A 266 10.63 -3.18 -5.63
C GLY A 266 10.33 -1.72 -5.99
N SER A 267 9.07 -1.27 -5.94
CA SER A 267 8.69 0.14 -6.08
C SER A 267 9.46 1.07 -5.15
N VAL A 268 9.92 0.54 -4.01
CA VAL A 268 10.78 1.25 -3.06
C VAL A 268 12.04 1.79 -3.72
N LEU A 269 12.64 1.08 -4.69
CA LEU A 269 13.83 1.53 -5.42
C LEU A 269 13.56 2.83 -6.17
N VAL A 270 12.41 2.89 -6.87
CA VAL A 270 12.00 4.09 -7.60
C VAL A 270 11.75 5.24 -6.63
N SER A 271 11.01 5.01 -5.55
CA SER A 271 10.76 6.05 -4.54
C SER A 271 12.06 6.56 -3.88
N PHE A 272 13.04 5.68 -3.68
CA PHE A 272 14.34 6.00 -3.09
C PHE A 272 15.22 6.82 -4.04
N ILE A 273 15.27 6.44 -5.31
CA ILE A 273 15.98 7.18 -6.36
C ILE A 273 15.45 8.60 -6.48
N PHE A 274 14.12 8.78 -6.45
CA PHE A 274 13.51 10.11 -6.41
C PHE A 274 13.74 10.84 -5.09
N GLY A 275 13.77 10.13 -3.96
CA GLY A 275 14.25 10.62 -2.66
C GLY A 275 15.64 11.26 -2.76
N ALA A 276 16.56 10.59 -3.44
CA ALA A 276 17.91 11.06 -3.67
C ALA A 276 17.99 12.25 -4.63
N MET A 277 17.34 12.15 -5.80
CA MET A 277 17.52 13.13 -6.89
C MET A 277 16.61 14.35 -6.76
N VAL A 278 15.32 14.14 -6.47
CA VAL A 278 14.30 15.20 -6.45
C VAL A 278 14.18 15.83 -5.08
N PHE A 279 14.09 15.01 -4.03
CA PHE A 279 13.97 15.51 -2.66
C PHE A 279 15.33 15.85 -2.01
N ARG A 280 16.44 15.51 -2.66
CA ARG A 280 17.83 15.75 -2.21
C ARG A 280 18.05 15.34 -0.75
N GLU A 281 17.48 14.20 -0.37
CA GLU A 281 17.56 13.67 0.99
C GLU A 281 19.01 13.27 1.33
N LYS A 282 19.38 13.37 2.60
CA LYS A 282 20.75 13.18 3.06
C LYS A 282 21.06 11.69 3.33
N ASN A 283 22.31 11.44 3.71
CA ASN A 283 22.81 10.15 4.20
C ASN A 283 22.47 8.91 3.32
N LEU A 284 22.40 9.11 2.00
CA LEU A 284 21.94 8.10 1.05
C LEU A 284 22.82 6.84 1.09
N LYS A 285 24.14 6.97 1.24
CA LYS A 285 25.07 5.82 1.27
C LYS A 285 24.69 4.80 2.36
N SER A 286 24.36 5.28 3.56
CA SER A 286 23.94 4.39 4.65
C SER A 286 22.58 3.77 4.36
N LYS A 287 21.64 4.56 3.85
CA LYS A 287 20.26 4.10 3.56
C LYS A 287 20.17 3.13 2.37
N VAL A 288 21.10 3.21 1.42
CA VAL A 288 21.21 2.24 0.31
C VAL A 288 21.57 0.86 0.85
N VAL A 289 22.49 0.78 1.82
CA VAL A 289 22.82 -0.50 2.47
C VAL A 289 21.59 -1.09 3.17
N ASP A 290 20.85 -0.25 3.90
CA ASP A 290 19.60 -0.66 4.57
C ASP A 290 18.58 -1.19 3.54
N LEU A 291 18.41 -0.48 2.43
CA LEU A 291 17.50 -0.84 1.35
C LEU A 291 17.87 -2.16 0.67
N VAL A 292 19.15 -2.34 0.32
CA VAL A 292 19.66 -3.59 -0.27
C VAL A 292 19.40 -4.77 0.67
N LEU A 293 19.62 -4.57 1.97
CA LEU A 293 19.37 -5.61 2.96
C LEU A 293 17.88 -5.99 3.07
N VAL A 294 16.96 -5.02 2.99
CA VAL A 294 15.51 -5.32 2.91
C VAL A 294 15.22 -6.15 1.66
N LEU A 295 15.73 -5.72 0.49
CA LEU A 295 15.46 -6.41 -0.77
C LEU A 295 16.01 -7.85 -0.77
N ILE A 296 17.19 -8.08 -0.20
CA ILE A 296 17.73 -9.44 -0.05
C ILE A 296 16.86 -10.25 0.91
N GLY A 297 16.46 -9.68 2.05
CA GLY A 297 15.54 -10.35 2.98
C GLY A 297 14.24 -10.77 2.31
N MET A 298 13.69 -9.91 1.45
CA MET A 298 12.51 -10.22 0.65
C MET A 298 12.77 -11.37 -0.34
N ILE A 299 13.93 -11.41 -1.01
CA ILE A 299 14.29 -12.53 -1.90
C ILE A 299 14.30 -13.85 -1.13
N PHE A 300 14.82 -13.87 0.10
CA PHE A 300 14.78 -15.07 0.94
C PHE A 300 13.37 -15.48 1.35
N LEU A 301 12.50 -14.52 1.66
CA LEU A 301 11.08 -14.81 1.91
C LEU A 301 10.41 -15.45 0.68
N TYR A 302 10.76 -14.97 -0.52
CA TYR A 302 10.27 -15.54 -1.78
C TYR A 302 10.79 -16.96 -2.00
N LEU A 303 12.10 -17.19 -1.82
CA LEU A 303 12.70 -18.53 -1.99
C LEU A 303 12.09 -19.55 -1.02
N GLY A 304 11.73 -19.14 0.19
CA GLY A 304 11.05 -20.01 1.15
C GLY A 304 9.55 -20.15 0.93
N SER A 305 8.96 -19.48 -0.06
CA SER A 305 7.55 -19.63 -0.47
C SER A 305 7.36 -20.55 -1.68
N GLN A 306 8.48 -20.99 -2.29
CA GLN A 306 8.55 -22.06 -3.28
C GLN A 306 8.68 -23.40 -2.55
#